data_AF-G3WR53-F1
#
_entry.id   AF-G3WR53-F1
#
_cell.length_a   1.000
_cell.length_b   1.000
_cell.length_c   1.000
_cell.angle_alpha   90.00
_cell.angle_beta   90.00
_cell.angle_gamma   90.00
#
_symmetry.space_group_name_H-M   'P 1'
#
loop_
_entity.id
_entity.type
_entity.pdbx_description
1 polymer ?
#
loop_
_entity_poly.entity_id
_entity_poly.type
_entity_poly.pdbx_seq_one_letter_code
_entity_poly.pdbx_strand_id
1 'polypeptide(L)' 'GNKRTLSCISVKSGGTLATCPAGFVVTGCACGYGCGSWDVRRDNTCHCQCRGMDWTSARCCKNS' A
#
# COMPACT_ATOMS: atom_id res chain seq x y z
N GLY A 1 22.13 13.76 15.47
CA GLY A 1 21.40 13.54 14.21
C GLY A 1 19.95 13.93 14.39
N ASN A 2 19.39 14.74 13.49
CA ASN A 2 17.98 15.15 13.55
C ASN A 2 17.08 13.93 13.31
N LYS A 3 16.29 13.54 14.33
CA LYS A 3 15.28 12.49 14.18
C LYS A 3 14.09 13.09 13.42
N ARG A 4 13.82 12.57 12.23
CA ARG A 4 12.58 12.87 11.49
C ARG A 4 11.52 11.86 11.85
N THR A 5 10.30 12.33 12.09
CA THR A 5 9.15 11.47 12.34
C THR A 5 8.58 11.02 11.00
N LEU A 6 8.16 9.76 10.91
CA LEU A 6 7.41 9.24 9.77
C LEU A 6 5.91 9.25 10.12
N SER A 7 5.10 9.89 9.29
CA SER A 7 3.64 9.73 9.33
C SER A 7 3.25 8.63 8.37
N CYS A 8 2.56 7.61 8.88
CA CYS A 8 2.15 6.46 8.10
C CYS A 8 0.67 6.13 8.29
N ILE A 9 -0.03 5.96 7.17
CA ILE A 9 -1.44 5.58 7.10
C ILE A 9 -1.57 4.27 6.29
N SER A 10 -2.72 3.61 6.41
CA SER A 10 -3.06 2.46 5.56
C SER A 10 -4.28 2.80 4.73
N VAL A 11 -4.20 2.63 3.42
CA VAL A 11 -5.33 2.83 2.50
C VAL A 11 -5.82 1.47 2.03
N LYS A 12 -7.07 1.14 2.34
CA LYS A 12 -7.73 -0.09 1.91
C LYS A 12 -8.74 0.23 0.81
N SER A 13 -8.78 -0.59 -0.24
CA SER A 13 -9.73 -0.49 -1.34
C SER A 13 -10.24 -1.89 -1.74
N GLY A 14 -11.44 -1.93 -2.34
CA GLY A 14 -11.97 -3.16 -2.93
C GLY A 14 -11.21 -3.56 -4.18
N GLY A 15 -11.13 -4.87 -4.44
CA GLY A 15 -10.43 -5.43 -5.60
C GLY A 15 -8.91 -5.50 -5.42
N THR A 16 -8.19 -5.46 -6.55
CA THR A 16 -6.75 -5.76 -6.62
C THR A 16 -5.83 -4.55 -6.45
N LEU A 17 -6.36 -3.34 -6.31
CA LEU A 17 -5.56 -2.11 -6.28
C LEU A 17 -5.84 -1.28 -5.03
N ALA A 18 -4.79 -0.74 -4.42
CA ALA A 18 -4.89 0.32 -3.42
C ALA A 18 -3.80 1.37 -3.65
N THR A 19 -4.19 2.64 -3.78
CA THR A 19 -3.28 3.74 -4.12
C THR A 19 -3.09 4.66 -2.93
N CYS A 20 -1.84 4.97 -2.61
CA CYS A 20 -1.53 5.94 -1.57
C CYS A 20 -1.88 7.38 -2.00
N PRO A 21 -2.25 8.28 -1.08
CA PRO A 21 -2.52 9.67 -1.42
C PRO A 21 -1.24 10.37 -1.91
N ALA A 22 -1.39 11.45 -2.66
CA ALA A 22 -0.26 12.23 -3.14
C ALA A 22 0.65 12.70 -1.97
N GLY A 23 1.96 12.59 -2.16
CA GLY A 23 2.97 12.93 -1.14
C GLY A 23 3.25 11.82 -0.12
N PHE A 24 2.60 10.66 -0.22
CA PHE A 24 3.01 9.44 0.45
C PHE A 24 3.69 8.48 -0.52
N VAL A 25 4.51 7.57 0.01
CA VAL A 25 5.10 6.46 -0.73
C VAL A 25 4.61 5.13 -0.17
N VAL A 26 4.46 4.12 -1.02
CA VAL A 26 4.13 2.77 -0.57
C VAL A 26 5.33 2.16 0.13
N THR A 27 5.15 1.69 1.36
CA THR A 27 6.17 0.96 2.13
C THR A 27 5.85 -0.52 2.29
N GLY A 28 4.63 -0.93 1.93
CA GLY A 28 4.24 -2.33 1.90
C GLY A 28 2.79 -2.50 1.49
N CYS A 29 2.42 -3.72 1.10
CA CYS A 29 1.07 -4.08 0.71
C CYS A 29 0.56 -5.25 1.54
N ALA A 30 -0.76 -5.33 1.70
CA ALA A 30 -1.46 -6.49 2.21
C ALA A 30 -2.67 -6.78 1.31
N CYS A 31 -2.94 -8.06 1.11
CA CYS A 31 -4.04 -8.53 0.28
C CYS A 31 -5.02 -9.36 1.10
N GLY A 32 -6.28 -9.37 0.69
CA GLY A 32 -7.25 -10.30 1.23
C GLY A 32 -6.93 -11.76 0.89
N TYR A 33 -7.70 -12.66 1.49
CA TYR A 33 -7.52 -14.12 1.41
C TYR A 33 -6.12 -14.64 1.79
N GLY A 34 -5.31 -13.83 2.49
CA GLY A 34 -3.93 -14.18 2.82
C GLY A 34 -3.01 -14.24 1.60
N CYS A 35 -3.37 -13.61 0.48
CA CYS A 35 -2.51 -13.55 -0.70
C CYS A 35 -1.21 -12.79 -0.37
N GLY A 36 -0.08 -13.48 -0.49
CA GLY A 36 1.26 -12.88 -0.31
C GLY A 36 1.87 -12.32 -1.59
N SER A 37 1.22 -12.49 -2.74
CA SER A 37 1.74 -12.08 -4.04
C SER A 37 1.21 -10.70 -4.43
N TRP A 38 2.08 -9.70 -4.35
CA TRP A 38 1.76 -8.32 -4.71
C TRP A 38 2.97 -7.59 -5.30
N ASP A 39 2.70 -6.55 -6.08
CA ASP A 39 3.69 -5.62 -6.61
C ASP A 39 3.29 -4.16 -6.33
N VAL A 40 4.24 -3.24 -6.44
CA VAL A 40 3.97 -1.79 -6.41
C VAL A 40 4.07 -1.25 -7.83
N ARG A 41 2.98 -0.65 -8.31
CA ARG A 41 2.90 -0.02 -9.63
C ARG A 41 3.11 1.48 -9.50
N ARG A 42 3.94 2.03 -10.40
CA ARG A 42 4.23 3.47 -10.51
C ARG A 42 4.58 4.10 -9.14
N ASP A 43 5.28 3.33 -8.32
CA ASP A 43 5.79 3.68 -6.99
C ASP A 43 4.73 4.10 -5.94
N ASN A 44 3.44 4.00 -6.25
CA ASN A 44 2.38 4.56 -5.40
C ASN A 44 1.10 3.71 -5.30
N THR A 45 1.02 2.60 -6.01
CA THR A 45 -0.17 1.73 -6.01
C THR A 45 0.21 0.30 -5.71
N CYS A 46 -0.31 -0.26 -4.63
CA CYS A 46 -0.26 -1.70 -4.38
C CYS A 46 -1.17 -2.44 -5.35
N HIS A 47 -0.67 -3.54 -5.91
CA HIS A 47 -1.41 -4.44 -6.77
C HIS A 47 -1.30 -5.89 -6.27
N CYS A 48 -2.42 -6.46 -5.82
CA CYS A 48 -2.51 -7.87 -5.41
C CYS A 48 -2.75 -8.76 -6.64
N GLN A 49 -1.90 -9.77 -6.80
CA GLN A 49 -1.82 -10.56 -8.03
C GLN A 49 -2.67 -11.84 -8.02
N CYS A 50 -3.06 -12.31 -6.84
CA CYS A 50 -3.90 -13.50 -6.74
C CYS A 50 -5.27 -13.26 -7.37
N ARG A 51 -5.88 -14.31 -7.90
CA ARG A 51 -7.19 -14.22 -8.56
C ARG A 51 -8.31 -14.02 -7.53
N GLY A 52 -9.29 -13.17 -7.86
CA GLY A 52 -10.52 -13.02 -7.07
C GLY A 52 -10.35 -12.19 -5.79
N MET A 53 -9.42 -11.22 -5.75
CA MET A 53 -9.22 -10.37 -4.58
C MET A 53 -10.48 -9.59 -4.20
N ASP A 54 -10.88 -9.74 -2.94
CA ASP A 54 -11.92 -8.98 -2.27
C ASP A 54 -11.42 -7.57 -1.94
N TRP A 55 -10.18 -7.45 -1.43
CA TRP A 55 -9.56 -6.17 -1.11
C TRP A 55 -8.03 -6.18 -1.20
N THR A 56 -7.50 -4.97 -1.32
CA THR A 56 -6.07 -4.64 -1.26
C THR A 56 -5.85 -3.49 -0.27
N SER A 57 -4.74 -3.50 0.45
CA SER A 57 -4.33 -2.45 1.38
C SER A 57 -2.90 -2.01 1.11
N ALA A 58 -2.68 -0.72 1.02
CA ALA A 58 -1.35 -0.10 0.88
C ALA A 58 -0.95 0.58 2.19
N ARG A 59 0.25 0.29 2.69
CA ARG A 59 0.89 1.06 3.75
C ARG A 59 1.60 2.24 3.12
N CYS A 60 1.20 3.44 3.51
CA CYS A 60 1.62 4.70 2.91
C CYS A 60 2.36 5.52 3.97
N CYS A 61 3.61 5.89 3.73
CA CYS A 61 4.38 6.71 4.66
C CYS A 61 4.91 7.98 3.99
N LYS A 62 5.14 9.02 4.80
CA LYS A 62 5.88 10.21 4.40
C LYS A 62 6.67 10.76 5.58
N ASN A 63 7.66 11.60 5.30
CA ASN A 63 8.28 12.42 6.33
C ASN A 63 7.25 13.43 6.86
N SER A 64 7.13 13.51 8.18
CA SER A 64 6.35 14.53 8.87
C SER A 64 7.10 15.85 8.97
#